data_AF-A0A437A587-F1
#
_entry.id   AF-A0A437A587-F1
#
_cell.length_a   1.000
_cell.length_b   1.000
_cell.length_c   1.000
_cell.angle_alpha   90.00
_cell.angle_beta   90.00
_cell.angle_gamma   90.00
#
_symmetry.space_group_name_H-M   'P 1'
#
loop_
_entity.id
_entity.type
_entity.pdbx_description
1 polymer ?
#
loop_
_entity_poly.entity_id
_entity_poly.type
_entity_poly.pdbx_seq_one_letter_code
_entity_poly.pdbx_strand_id
1 'polypeptide(L)' 'MKFTIAFVAAALASVVAATGNVADCQGTANLRPVYAQCDGLQYGGCNKCVPTATCTYVNDYYSQCYPKPQ' A
#
# COMPACT_ATOMS: atom_id res chain seq x y z
N MET A 1 -7.72 46.34 -24.70
CA MET A 1 -8.20 45.46 -23.61
C MET A 1 -7.70 44.06 -23.89
N LYS A 2 -6.89 43.52 -22.98
CA LYS A 2 -6.39 42.13 -22.94
C LYS A 2 -7.56 41.15 -22.96
N PHE A 3 -7.45 40.04 -23.69
CA PHE A 3 -7.85 38.70 -23.22
C PHE A 3 -7.10 37.62 -24.00
N THR A 4 -5.85 37.38 -23.60
CA THR A 4 -5.14 36.12 -23.85
C THR A 4 -5.82 35.01 -23.05
N ILE A 5 -6.39 34.01 -23.72
CA ILE A 5 -6.68 32.70 -23.13
C ILE A 5 -5.80 31.69 -23.85
N ALA A 6 -4.61 31.48 -23.27
CA ALA A 6 -3.80 30.32 -23.55
C ALA A 6 -4.59 29.10 -23.09
N PHE A 7 -4.94 28.19 -24.01
CA PHE A 7 -5.35 26.84 -23.64
C PHE A 7 -4.11 26.10 -23.16
N VAL A 8 -3.94 26.20 -21.84
CA VAL A 8 -2.84 25.65 -21.06
C VAL A 8 -2.80 24.14 -21.25
N ALA A 9 -1.60 23.71 -21.66
CA ALA A 9 -0.90 22.48 -21.32
C ALA A 9 -1.71 21.17 -21.26
N ALA A 10 -1.27 20.25 -22.10
CA ALA A 10 -1.32 18.81 -21.86
C ALA A 10 -1.39 18.49 -20.37
N ALA A 11 -2.42 17.74 -19.97
CA ALA A 11 -2.44 17.07 -18.69
C ALA A 11 -1.32 16.01 -18.69
N LEU A 12 -0.08 16.47 -18.50
CA LEU A 12 0.91 15.73 -17.74
C LEU A 12 0.29 15.62 -16.34
N ALA A 13 -0.55 14.61 -16.14
CA ALA A 13 -0.75 14.09 -14.81
C ALA A 13 0.62 13.55 -14.42
N SER A 14 1.43 14.42 -13.81
CA SER A 14 2.55 14.02 -13.01
C SER A 14 1.97 13.08 -11.96
N VAL A 15 2.08 11.78 -12.22
CA VAL A 15 2.13 10.80 -11.15
C VAL A 15 3.28 11.28 -10.28
N VAL A 16 2.92 11.99 -9.21
CA VAL A 16 3.79 12.20 -8.07
C VAL A 16 4.08 10.78 -7.60
N ALA A 17 5.22 10.24 -8.04
CA ALA A 17 5.88 9.17 -7.33
C ALA A 17 6.13 9.75 -5.95
N ALA A 18 5.26 9.38 -5.00
CA ALA A 18 5.50 9.64 -3.60
C ALA A 18 6.80 8.92 -3.27
N THR A 19 7.91 9.65 -3.23
CA THR A 19 9.13 9.23 -2.54
C THR A 19 8.83 9.32 -1.04
N GLY A 20 7.96 8.43 -0.59
CA GLY A 20 7.69 8.19 0.81
C GLY A 20 8.15 6.77 1.11
N ASN A 21 9.14 6.62 1.99
CA ASN A 21 9.47 5.37 2.66
C ASN A 21 8.34 5.00 3.65
N VAL A 22 7.13 4.84 3.14
CA VAL A 22 6.06 4.12 3.82
C VAL A 22 6.15 2.69 3.31
N ALA A 23 6.06 1.71 4.23
CA ALA A 23 5.99 0.29 3.94
C ALA A 23 4.65 -0.05 3.24
N ASP A 24 4.43 0.60 2.11
CA ASP A 24 3.20 0.54 1.37
C ASP A 24 3.26 -0.65 0.44
N CYS A 25 2.16 -1.39 0.44
CA CYS A 25 1.97 -2.60 -0.33
C CYS A 25 1.60 -2.23 -1.77
N GLN A 26 2.34 -1.30 -2.37
CA GLN A 26 2.06 -0.69 -3.67
C GLN A 26 2.35 -1.73 -4.76
N GLY A 27 1.39 -2.63 -4.94
CA GLY A 27 1.39 -3.73 -5.91
C GLY A 27 0.99 -5.07 -5.31
N THR A 28 0.20 -5.84 -6.05
CA THR A 28 -0.16 -7.23 -5.68
C THR A 28 1.06 -8.14 -5.52
N ALA A 29 2.20 -7.76 -6.08
CA ALA A 29 3.49 -8.44 -5.92
C ALA A 29 4.08 -8.33 -4.51
N ASN A 30 3.67 -7.32 -3.71
CA ASN A 30 4.23 -7.05 -2.38
C ASN A 30 3.27 -7.44 -1.24
N LEU A 31 2.10 -8.00 -1.56
CA LEU A 31 1.15 -8.50 -0.57
C LEU A 31 1.77 -9.65 0.23
N ARG A 32 1.47 -9.66 1.53
CA ARG A 32 1.95 -10.71 2.43
C ARG A 32 1.20 -12.02 2.15
N PRO A 33 1.91 -13.13 1.86
CA PRO A 33 1.27 -14.41 1.62
C PRO A 33 0.60 -14.92 2.90
N VAL A 34 -0.22 -15.94 2.75
CA VAL A 34 -0.84 -16.65 3.89
C VAL A 34 0.28 -17.10 4.85
N TYR A 35 0.04 -16.91 6.14
CA TYR A 35 0.93 -17.16 7.29
C TYR A 35 2.15 -16.24 7.42
N ALA A 36 2.32 -15.25 6.55
CA ALA A 36 3.35 -14.25 6.73
C ALA A 36 2.98 -13.21 7.80
N GLN A 37 3.99 -12.61 8.41
CA GLN A 37 3.81 -11.41 9.23
C GLN A 37 3.27 -10.26 8.39
N CYS A 38 2.30 -9.53 8.94
CA CYS A 38 1.68 -8.35 8.33
C CYS A 38 1.64 -7.14 9.26
N ASP A 39 1.88 -7.31 10.56
CA ASP A 39 1.99 -6.17 11.48
C ASP A 39 2.82 -6.55 12.71
N GLY A 40 3.10 -5.56 13.55
CA GLY A 40 3.81 -5.70 14.82
C GLY A 40 4.73 -4.53 15.11
N LEU A 41 5.09 -4.35 16.38
CA LEU A 41 6.10 -3.40 16.80
C LEU A 41 7.42 -3.64 16.05
N GLN A 42 7.96 -2.56 15.47
CA GLN A 42 9.15 -2.57 14.60
C GLN A 42 9.02 -3.35 13.29
N TYR A 43 7.82 -3.78 12.91
CA TYR A 43 7.59 -4.38 11.60
C TYR A 43 7.66 -3.31 10.49
N GLY A 44 8.74 -3.34 9.70
CA GLY A 44 8.96 -2.42 8.57
C GLY A 44 8.47 -2.96 7.22
N GLY A 45 7.72 -4.07 7.22
CA GLY A 45 7.23 -4.72 6.01
C GLY A 45 5.82 -4.27 5.61
N CYS A 46 5.32 -4.80 4.50
CA CYS A 46 3.98 -4.51 4.00
C CYS A 46 2.89 -4.97 4.98
N ASN A 47 1.93 -4.08 5.28
CA ASN A 47 0.83 -4.34 6.21
C ASN A 47 -0.46 -4.90 5.59
N LYS A 48 -0.41 -5.36 4.34
CA LYS A 48 -1.55 -5.96 3.63
C LYS A 48 -1.28 -7.41 3.29
N CYS A 49 -2.21 -8.28 3.67
CA CYS A 49 -2.25 -9.67 3.25
C CYS A 49 -2.84 -9.81 1.84
N VAL A 50 -2.50 -10.91 1.15
CA VAL A 50 -3.19 -11.32 -0.09
C VAL A 50 -4.71 -11.34 0.09
N PRO A 51 -5.52 -11.17 -0.98
CA PRO A 51 -6.97 -11.02 -0.86
C PRO A 51 -7.67 -12.20 -0.16
N THR A 52 -7.08 -13.39 -0.24
CA THR A 52 -7.55 -14.64 0.40
C THR A 52 -7.21 -14.74 1.89
N ALA A 53 -6.57 -13.73 2.48
CA ALA A 53 -6.17 -13.73 3.88
C ALA A 53 -6.49 -12.41 4.61
N THR A 54 -6.54 -12.49 5.94
CA THR A 54 -6.76 -11.36 6.86
C THR A 54 -5.59 -11.27 7.82
N CYS A 55 -5.10 -10.04 8.07
CA CYS A 55 -4.09 -9.80 9.09
C CYS A 55 -4.73 -9.87 10.48
N THR A 56 -4.36 -10.88 11.28
CA THR A 56 -4.87 -11.06 12.65
C THR A 56 -3.76 -10.82 13.65
N TYR A 57 -4.08 -10.03 14.66
CA TYR A 57 -3.21 -9.79 15.80
C TYR A 57 -2.93 -11.08 16.58
N VAL A 58 -1.65 -11.34 16.88
CA VAL A 58 -1.22 -12.45 17.75
C VAL A 58 -0.61 -11.91 19.03
N ASN A 59 0.29 -10.93 18.90
CA ASN A 59 0.88 -10.18 20.01
C ASN A 59 1.42 -8.84 19.51
N ASP A 60 1.92 -8.00 20.42
CA ASP A 60 2.40 -6.65 20.13
C ASP A 60 3.46 -6.61 19.03
N TYR A 61 4.28 -7.65 18.90
CA TYR A 61 5.37 -7.74 17.94
C TYR A 61 5.02 -8.51 16.66
N TYR A 62 3.84 -9.13 16.60
CA TYR A 62 3.50 -10.07 15.54
C TYR A 62 2.00 -10.14 15.27
N SER A 63 1.62 -9.81 14.04
CA SER A 63 0.33 -10.13 13.43
C SER A 63 0.54 -10.97 12.18
N GLN A 64 -0.32 -11.96 11.97
CA GLN A 64 -0.18 -12.97 10.92
C GLN A 64 -1.34 -12.94 9.93
N CYS A 65 -1.06 -13.15 8.65
CA CYS A 65 -2.06 -13.34 7.61
C CYS A 65 -2.73 -14.73 7.71
N TYR A 66 -3.91 -14.84 8.28
CA TYR A 66 -4.67 -16.11 8.28
C TYR A 66 -5.58 -16.24 7.06
N PRO A 67 -5.81 -17.46 6.55
CA PRO A 67 -6.79 -17.71 5.49
C PRO A 67 -8.18 -17.22 5.90
N LYS A 68 -8.89 -16.57 4.99
CA LYS A 68 -10.34 -16.36 5.14
C LYS A 68 -11.07 -17.68 4.88
N PRO A 69 -12.16 -17.97 5.60
CA PRO A 69 -13.13 -18.96 5.13
C PRO A 69 -13.56 -18.57 3.72
N GLN A 70 -13.59 -19.53 2.80
CA GLN A 70 -14.02 -19.29 1.41
C GLN A 70 -15.52 -19.06 1.31
#